data_AF-A0A416JGV2-F1
#
_entry.id   AF-A0A416JGV2-F1
#
_cell.length_a   1.000
_cell.length_b   1.000
_cell.length_c   1.000
_cell.angle_alpha   90.00
_cell.angle_beta   90.00
_cell.angle_gamma   90.00
#
_symmetry.space_group_name_H-M   'P 1'
#
loop_
_entity.id
_entity.type
_entity.pdbx_description
1 polymer ?
#
loop_
_entity_poly.entity_id
_entity_poly.type
_entity_poly.pdbx_seq_one_letter_code
_entity_poly.pdbx_strand_id
1 'polypeptide(L)'
;MKKHLMIVLLAASLVFTISGCQKQETEETVGIMAETKENLEGMALYSSCSFVYEDSEWELQTFVREDMLIDGELAMDDSGHFLIQAISGEDSYVFLDETIQLGVPEADVWVDDQNKMHIVIRDVRTARYRVTDFVFDSEEKTFIGTDVLSGEGINYIGTTGK
;
A
#
# COMPACT_ATOMS: atom_id res chain seq x y z
N MET A 1 51.00 10.45 -39.47
CA MET A 1 49.96 11.52 -39.45
C MET A 1 48.62 10.85 -39.79
N LYS A 2 47.56 10.93 -38.96
CA LYS A 2 46.47 11.96 -39.00
C LYS A 2 46.01 12.27 -40.44
N LYS A 3 44.73 12.36 -40.84
CA LYS A 3 43.36 12.16 -40.29
C LYS A 3 42.45 12.02 -41.55
N HIS A 4 41.24 11.45 -41.62
CA HIS A 4 40.23 10.94 -40.68
C HIS A 4 39.48 9.74 -41.33
N LEU A 5 38.52 9.11 -40.64
CA LEU A 5 37.40 8.39 -41.26
C LEU A 5 36.09 9.16 -40.96
N MET A 6 35.20 9.32 -41.95
CA MET A 6 33.99 10.14 -41.81
C MET A 6 32.94 9.50 -40.88
N ILE A 7 32.36 10.34 -40.02
CA ILE A 7 31.14 10.03 -39.29
C ILE A 7 29.96 10.12 -40.26
N VAL A 8 29.19 9.05 -40.41
CA VAL A 8 27.89 9.08 -41.07
C VAL A 8 26.84 9.39 -39.99
N LEU A 9 26.25 10.59 -40.05
CA LEU A 9 25.07 10.92 -39.26
C LEU A 9 23.88 10.11 -39.79
N LEU A 10 23.36 9.19 -38.98
CA LEU A 10 22.05 8.60 -39.23
C LEU A 10 20.98 9.44 -38.51
N ALA A 11 20.40 10.40 -39.24
CA ALA A 11 19.31 11.21 -38.73
C ALA A 11 18.00 10.39 -38.77
N ALA A 12 17.74 9.61 -37.71
CA ALA A 12 16.42 9.03 -37.47
C ALA A 12 15.48 10.14 -36.98
N SER A 13 14.67 10.67 -37.90
CA SER A 13 13.66 11.69 -37.60
C SER A 13 12.51 11.10 -36.79
N LEU A 14 12.65 11.08 -35.47
CA LEU A 14 11.54 10.74 -34.57
C LEU A 14 10.56 11.91 -34.53
N VAL A 15 9.39 11.74 -35.17
CA VAL A 15 8.32 12.73 -35.19
C VAL A 15 7.64 12.71 -33.82
N PHE A 16 8.03 13.63 -32.94
CA PHE A 16 7.29 13.93 -31.72
C PHE A 16 5.98 14.64 -32.08
N THR A 17 4.89 13.88 -32.22
CA THR A 17 3.56 14.45 -32.20
C THR A 17 3.21 14.83 -30.76
N ILE A 18 3.15 16.13 -30.49
CA ILE A 18 2.79 16.67 -29.18
C ILE A 18 1.29 16.50 -28.98
N SER A 19 0.85 15.55 -28.15
CA SER A 19 -0.53 15.49 -27.67
C SER A 19 -0.63 14.69 -26.37
N GLY A 20 -1.08 15.35 -25.31
CA GLY A 20 -1.24 14.76 -23.98
C GLY A 20 0.01 14.89 -23.09
N CYS A 21 0.00 15.87 -22.19
CA CYS A 21 0.69 15.72 -20.91
C CYS A 21 -0.05 14.65 -20.11
N GLN A 22 0.23 13.38 -20.36
CA GLN A 22 0.06 12.39 -19.29
C GLN A 22 1.19 12.65 -18.31
N LYS A 23 0.81 13.01 -17.08
CA LYS A 23 1.68 12.97 -15.92
C LYS A 23 2.18 11.53 -15.86
N GLN A 24 3.47 11.29 -16.07
CA GLN A 24 4.05 10.00 -15.71
C GLN A 24 3.99 9.96 -14.18
N GLU A 25 2.99 9.26 -13.67
CA GLU A 25 3.00 8.80 -12.28
C GLU A 25 4.18 7.85 -12.20
N THR A 26 5.21 8.28 -11.47
CA THR A 26 6.33 7.41 -11.13
C THR A 26 5.76 6.31 -10.27
N GLU A 27 5.90 5.08 -10.73
CA GLU A 27 5.53 3.87 -9.99
C GLU A 27 6.51 3.74 -8.80
N GLU A 28 6.20 4.40 -7.69
CA GLU A 28 6.99 4.34 -6.46
C GLU A 28 6.79 2.97 -5.83
N THR A 29 7.82 2.14 -5.91
CA THR A 29 7.85 0.81 -5.31
C THR A 29 8.36 0.89 -3.88
N VAL A 30 7.59 0.37 -2.92
CA VAL A 30 7.90 0.41 -1.48
C VAL A 30 8.14 -1.01 -0.98
N GLY A 31 9.36 -1.30 -0.53
CA GLY A 31 9.68 -2.57 0.13
C GLY A 31 9.39 -2.51 1.62
N ILE A 32 8.54 -3.40 2.12
CA ILE A 32 8.29 -3.61 3.56
C ILE A 32 9.01 -4.89 3.97
N MET A 33 9.89 -4.79 4.96
CA MET A 33 10.59 -5.93 5.54
C MET A 33 9.86 -6.43 6.80
N ALA A 34 10.15 -7.67 7.20
CA ALA A 34 9.74 -8.17 8.50
C ALA A 34 10.42 -7.37 9.62
N GLU A 35 9.63 -6.81 10.51
CA GLU A 35 10.06 -6.20 11.76
C GLU A 35 9.67 -7.08 12.96
N THR A 36 10.35 -6.89 14.09
CA THR A 36 9.96 -7.54 15.33
C THR A 36 8.68 -6.87 15.84
N LYS A 37 7.72 -7.66 16.33
CA LYS A 37 6.40 -7.23 16.81
C LYS A 37 6.34 -5.81 17.40
N GLU A 38 5.48 -4.99 16.79
CA GLU A 38 5.29 -3.57 17.09
C GLU A 38 4.84 -3.24 18.52
N ASN A 39 5.13 -2.00 18.95
CA ASN A 39 4.64 -1.49 20.23
C ASN A 39 3.22 -0.91 20.11
N LEU A 40 2.24 -1.73 20.46
CA LEU A 40 0.82 -1.41 20.41
C LEU A 40 0.29 -0.74 21.70
N GLU A 41 1.12 -0.01 22.44
CA GLU A 41 0.70 0.70 23.67
C GLU A 41 -0.31 1.81 23.35
N GLY A 42 -1.52 1.74 23.94
CA GLY A 42 -2.63 2.66 23.66
C GLY A 42 -3.44 2.32 22.40
N MET A 43 -3.17 1.18 21.75
CA MET A 43 -3.90 0.68 20.59
C MET A 43 -4.82 -0.49 20.96
N ALA A 44 -6.04 -0.48 20.40
CA ALA A 44 -6.97 -1.59 20.42
C ALA A 44 -7.11 -2.23 19.03
N LEU A 45 -7.25 -3.57 18.99
CA LEU A 45 -7.54 -4.29 17.76
C LEU A 45 -8.98 -3.97 17.32
N TYR A 46 -9.13 -3.35 16.16
CA TYR A 46 -10.43 -3.00 15.58
C TYR A 46 -10.99 -4.14 14.73
N SER A 47 -10.15 -4.72 13.86
CA SER A 47 -10.53 -5.83 12.99
C SER A 47 -9.34 -6.71 12.66
N SER A 48 -9.60 -8.00 12.40
CA SER A 48 -8.58 -8.90 11.88
C SER A 48 -9.15 -10.00 10.98
N CYS A 49 -8.27 -10.60 10.18
CA CYS A 49 -8.54 -11.74 9.32
C CYS A 49 -7.39 -12.74 9.44
N SER A 50 -7.67 -13.91 10.01
CA SER A 50 -6.70 -15.03 10.11
C SER A 50 -6.78 -15.92 8.87
N PHE A 51 -5.63 -16.33 8.34
CA PHE A 51 -5.52 -17.19 7.16
C PHE A 51 -4.25 -18.05 7.20
N VAL A 52 -4.09 -18.93 6.21
CA VAL A 52 -2.90 -19.79 6.05
C VAL A 52 -2.31 -19.57 4.67
N TYR A 53 -0.99 -19.38 4.61
CA TYR A 53 -0.22 -19.20 3.38
C TYR A 53 1.16 -19.85 3.54
N GLU A 54 1.60 -20.62 2.53
CA GLU A 54 2.87 -21.40 2.56
C GLU A 54 3.10 -22.15 3.89
N ASP A 55 2.11 -22.97 4.28
CA ASP A 55 2.07 -23.77 5.52
C ASP A 55 2.25 -22.97 6.85
N SER A 56 2.20 -21.63 6.78
CA SER A 56 2.33 -20.72 7.93
C SER A 56 0.97 -20.10 8.28
N GLU A 57 0.73 -19.88 9.58
CA GLU A 57 -0.43 -19.12 10.06
C GLU A 57 -0.15 -17.61 9.99
N TRP A 58 -1.11 -16.86 9.45
CA TRP A 58 -1.03 -15.40 9.31
C TRP A 58 -2.27 -14.74 9.89
N GLU A 59 -2.10 -13.50 10.34
CA GLU A 59 -3.23 -12.62 10.69
C GLU A 59 -2.99 -11.21 10.13
N LEU A 60 -3.90 -10.74 9.27
CA LEU A 60 -3.98 -9.33 8.87
C LEU A 60 -4.80 -8.59 9.92
N GLN A 61 -4.24 -7.53 10.51
CA GLN A 61 -4.78 -6.82 11.66
C GLN A 61 -4.90 -5.31 11.36
N THR A 62 -5.99 -4.68 11.81
CA THR A 62 -6.13 -3.23 11.90
C THR A 62 -6.30 -2.83 13.35
N PHE A 63 -5.44 -1.94 13.82
CA PHE A 63 -5.52 -1.29 15.12
C PHE A 63 -5.96 0.16 14.97
N VAL A 64 -6.65 0.63 16.00
CA VAL A 64 -6.99 2.04 16.23
C VAL A 64 -6.68 2.39 17.68
N ARG A 65 -6.65 3.66 18.07
CA ARG A 65 -6.48 4.00 19.50
C ARG A 65 -7.63 3.44 20.34
N GLU A 66 -7.32 3.06 21.58
CA GLU A 66 -8.32 2.54 22.53
C GLU A 66 -9.54 3.47 22.72
N ASP A 67 -9.34 4.79 22.68
CA ASP A 67 -10.39 5.80 22.88
C ASP A 67 -11.31 6.00 21.66
N MET A 68 -10.95 5.44 20.50
CA MET A 68 -11.80 5.44 19.30
C MET A 68 -12.82 4.30 19.28
N LEU A 69 -12.70 3.28 20.13
CA LEU A 69 -13.65 2.16 20.17
C LEU A 69 -14.66 2.36 21.30
N ILE A 70 -15.86 2.82 20.95
CA ILE A 70 -16.97 3.03 21.88
C ILE A 70 -17.99 1.92 21.65
N ASP A 71 -18.20 1.07 22.66
CA ASP A 71 -19.07 -0.12 22.61
C ASP A 71 -18.78 -1.08 21.43
N GLY A 72 -17.55 -1.03 20.88
CA GLY A 72 -17.11 -1.82 19.72
C GLY A 72 -17.34 -1.15 18.37
N GLU A 73 -17.94 0.04 18.33
CA GLU A 73 -18.08 0.86 17.12
C GLU A 73 -16.95 1.89 17.04
N LEU A 74 -16.53 2.20 15.80
CA LEU A 74 -15.46 3.16 15.52
C LEU A 74 -15.97 4.61 15.60
N ALA A 75 -15.68 5.29 16.71
CA ALA A 75 -15.95 6.70 16.91
C ALA A 75 -14.79 7.56 16.38
N MET A 76 -14.96 8.11 15.17
CA MET A 76 -13.97 8.96 14.52
C MET A 76 -13.87 10.36 15.15
N ASP A 77 -12.65 10.85 15.34
CA ASP A 77 -12.33 12.23 15.72
C ASP A 77 -11.16 12.80 14.88
N ASP A 78 -10.76 14.05 15.15
CA ASP A 78 -9.68 14.77 14.44
C ASP A 78 -8.28 14.14 14.59
N SER A 79 -8.16 13.03 15.33
CA SER A 79 -6.91 12.42 15.77
C SER A 79 -6.86 10.90 15.58
N GLY A 80 -7.73 10.36 14.71
CA GLY A 80 -7.85 8.93 14.47
C GLY A 80 -6.57 8.27 13.96
N HIS A 81 -5.85 7.56 14.82
CA HIS A 81 -4.60 6.87 14.46
C HIS A 81 -4.92 5.43 14.10
N PHE A 82 -4.52 5.02 12.90
CA PHE A 82 -4.68 3.67 12.36
C PHE A 82 -3.32 3.03 12.16
N LEU A 83 -3.20 1.75 12.53
CA LEU A 83 -2.09 0.88 12.16
C LEU A 83 -2.63 -0.38 11.48
N ILE A 84 -2.12 -0.70 10.29
CA ILE A 84 -2.46 -1.93 9.56
C ILE A 84 -1.19 -2.75 9.39
N GLN A 85 -1.21 -3.99 9.88
CA GLN A 85 -0.08 -4.91 9.79
C GLN A 85 -0.54 -6.34 9.46
N ALA A 86 0.35 -7.14 8.86
CA ALA A 86 0.21 -8.59 8.84
C ALA A 86 1.27 -9.21 9.76
N ILE A 87 0.87 -10.22 10.53
CA ILE A 87 1.78 -10.97 11.41
C ILE A 87 1.87 -12.44 10.99
N SER A 88 3.06 -13.03 11.13
CA SER A 88 3.30 -14.46 10.96
C SER A 88 4.37 -14.93 11.95
N GLY A 89 3.94 -15.63 13.00
CA GLY A 89 4.81 -16.03 14.10
C GLY A 89 5.35 -14.83 14.89
N GLU A 90 6.65 -14.54 14.74
CA GLU A 90 7.32 -13.38 15.36
C GLU A 90 7.52 -12.21 14.37
N ASP A 91 7.36 -12.45 13.06
CA ASP A 91 7.52 -11.47 11.99
C ASP A 91 6.26 -10.58 11.90
N SER A 92 6.44 -9.25 11.83
CA SER A 92 5.38 -8.26 11.55
C SER A 92 5.70 -7.43 10.31
N TYR A 93 4.69 -7.07 9.54
CA TYR A 93 4.81 -6.26 8.32
C TYR A 93 3.80 -5.11 8.39
N VAL A 94 4.28 -3.87 8.60
CA VAL A 94 3.42 -2.69 8.76
C VAL A 94 3.21 -2.01 7.41
N PHE A 95 1.95 -1.93 6.95
CA PHE A 95 1.58 -1.35 5.65
C PHE A 95 1.08 0.09 5.75
N LEU A 96 0.55 0.47 6.91
CA LEU A 96 0.05 1.81 7.20
C LEU A 96 0.20 2.05 8.71
N ASP A 97 0.78 3.19 9.08
CA ASP A 97 0.84 3.69 10.46
C ASP A 97 0.67 5.22 10.39
N GLU A 98 -0.57 5.70 10.43
CA GLU A 98 -0.88 7.10 10.13
C GLU A 98 -2.06 7.66 10.95
N THR A 99 -1.98 8.95 11.30
CA THR A 99 -3.13 9.72 11.83
C THR A 99 -4.00 10.25 10.68
N ILE A 100 -5.26 9.83 10.66
CA ILE A 100 -6.26 10.08 9.62
C ILE A 100 -7.49 10.73 10.26
N GLN A 101 -7.75 11.98 9.91
CA GLN A 101 -8.86 12.76 10.49
C GLN A 101 -10.22 12.43 9.87
N LEU A 102 -10.24 12.09 8.57
CA LEU A 102 -11.47 11.87 7.80
C LEU A 102 -11.28 10.74 6.80
N GLY A 103 -12.03 9.67 7.01
CA GLY A 103 -11.93 8.41 6.27
C GLY A 103 -11.38 7.28 7.15
N VAL A 104 -11.51 6.05 6.66
CA VAL A 104 -11.06 4.83 7.33
C VAL A 104 -10.28 4.03 6.29
N PRO A 105 -8.99 3.72 6.53
CA PRO A 105 -8.25 2.85 5.63
C PRO A 105 -8.77 1.41 5.74
N GLU A 106 -8.80 0.70 4.62
CA GLU A 106 -9.23 -0.70 4.54
C GLU A 106 -8.11 -1.57 3.98
N ALA A 107 -8.10 -2.85 4.37
CA ALA A 107 -7.15 -3.83 3.88
C ALA A 107 -7.84 -5.13 3.47
N ASP A 108 -7.41 -5.70 2.35
CA ASP A 108 -7.83 -7.01 1.86
C ASP A 108 -6.63 -7.91 1.63
N VAL A 109 -6.80 -9.22 1.83
CA VAL A 109 -5.80 -10.24 1.54
C VAL A 109 -6.37 -11.29 0.57
N TRP A 110 -5.59 -11.66 -0.43
CA TRP A 110 -5.93 -12.69 -1.41
C TRP A 110 -4.68 -13.37 -1.96
N VAL A 111 -4.87 -14.45 -2.71
CA VAL A 111 -3.78 -15.21 -3.37
C VAL A 111 -4.09 -15.31 -4.87
N ASP A 112 -3.08 -15.07 -5.71
CA ASP A 112 -3.22 -15.09 -7.18
C ASP A 112 -3.14 -16.50 -7.79
N ASP A 113 -3.22 -16.61 -9.12
CA ASP A 113 -3.11 -17.89 -9.84
C ASP A 113 -1.68 -18.43 -9.93
N GLN A 114 -0.69 -17.66 -9.47
CA GLN A 114 0.72 -18.03 -9.30
C GLN A 114 1.04 -18.45 -7.86
N ASN A 115 0.04 -18.48 -6.97
CA ASN A 115 0.17 -18.70 -5.53
C ASN A 115 1.02 -17.63 -4.82
N LYS A 116 0.94 -16.37 -5.24
CA LYS A 116 1.50 -15.23 -4.50
C LYS A 116 0.46 -14.61 -3.60
N MET A 117 0.84 -14.28 -2.37
CA MET A 117 0.00 -13.50 -1.46
C MET A 117 0.04 -12.01 -1.83
N HIS A 118 -1.15 -11.42 -1.92
CA HIS A 118 -1.38 -9.99 -2.08
C HIS A 118 -2.07 -9.42 -0.85
N ILE A 119 -1.59 -8.28 -0.37
CA ILE A 119 -2.28 -7.44 0.61
C ILE A 119 -2.52 -6.07 -0.02
N VAL A 120 -3.78 -5.68 -0.17
CA VAL A 120 -4.15 -4.40 -0.80
C VAL A 120 -4.62 -3.43 0.26
N ILE A 121 -3.94 -2.28 0.37
CA ILE A 121 -4.37 -1.18 1.24
C ILE A 121 -5.15 -0.16 0.41
N ARG A 122 -6.39 0.12 0.81
CA ARG A 122 -7.15 1.29 0.37
C ARG A 122 -7.00 2.40 1.40
N ASP A 123 -6.18 3.38 1.07
CA ASP A 123 -6.01 4.62 1.82
C ASP A 123 -7.13 5.61 1.41
N VAL A 124 -8.29 5.46 2.06
CA VAL A 124 -9.52 6.20 1.76
C VAL A 124 -9.68 7.39 2.69
N ARG A 125 -9.37 8.60 2.20
CA ARG A 125 -9.53 9.87 2.94
C ARG A 125 -10.37 10.85 2.14
N THR A 126 -10.97 11.85 2.78
CA THR A 126 -11.76 12.87 2.05
C THR A 126 -10.96 13.56 0.93
N ALA A 127 -9.65 13.79 1.14
CA ALA A 127 -8.75 14.45 0.19
C ALA A 127 -7.86 13.50 -0.64
N ARG A 128 -7.95 12.18 -0.44
CA ARG A 128 -7.05 11.17 -1.03
C ARG A 128 -7.76 9.85 -1.26
N TYR A 129 -7.55 9.24 -2.41
CA TYR A 129 -7.87 7.82 -2.61
C TYR A 129 -6.63 7.20 -3.24
N ARG A 130 -5.86 6.45 -2.43
CA ARG A 130 -4.71 5.68 -2.88
C ARG A 130 -5.00 4.20 -2.65
N VAL A 131 -4.64 3.37 -3.61
CA VAL A 131 -4.72 1.92 -3.53
C VAL A 131 -3.34 1.37 -3.83
N THR A 132 -2.74 0.69 -2.86
CA THR A 132 -1.40 0.11 -2.95
C THR A 132 -1.53 -1.41 -2.82
N ASP A 133 -1.05 -2.15 -3.81
CA ASP A 133 -1.00 -3.62 -3.80
C ASP A 133 0.38 -4.07 -3.36
N PHE A 134 0.44 -4.85 -2.28
CA PHE A 134 1.67 -5.38 -1.70
C PHE A 134 1.76 -6.87 -1.97
N VAL A 135 2.72 -7.26 -2.82
CA VAL A 135 2.96 -8.67 -3.18
C VAL A 135 4.05 -9.24 -2.29
N PHE A 136 3.80 -10.40 -1.68
CA PHE A 136 4.79 -11.08 -0.84
C PHE A 136 5.84 -11.81 -1.69
N ASP A 137 7.10 -11.57 -1.38
CA ASP A 137 8.26 -12.33 -1.83
C ASP A 137 8.69 -13.25 -0.67
N SER A 138 8.46 -14.56 -0.83
CA SER A 138 8.80 -15.57 0.18
C SER A 138 10.28 -15.99 0.19
N GLU A 139 11.07 -15.66 -0.85
CA GLU A 139 12.52 -15.88 -0.85
C GLU A 139 13.22 -14.82 0.03
N GLU A 140 12.86 -13.54 -0.16
CA GLU A 140 13.43 -12.42 0.60
C GLU A 140 12.67 -12.11 1.90
N LYS A 141 11.49 -12.72 2.13
CA LYS A 141 10.55 -12.39 3.23
C LYS A 141 10.20 -10.90 3.28
N THR A 142 9.81 -10.33 2.14
CA THR A 142 9.43 -8.92 2.04
C THR A 142 8.12 -8.76 1.29
N PHE A 143 7.42 -7.66 1.52
CA PHE A 143 6.34 -7.23 0.64
C PHE A 143 6.84 -6.12 -0.30
N ILE A 144 6.51 -6.23 -1.58
CA ILE A 144 6.79 -5.21 -2.59
C ILE A 144 5.48 -4.51 -2.92
N GLY A 145 5.34 -3.27 -2.47
CA GLY A 145 4.19 -2.41 -2.69
C GLY A 145 4.27 -1.62 -3.99
N THR A 146 3.17 -1.59 -4.73
CA THR A 146 2.97 -0.78 -5.94
C THR A 146 1.65 -0.01 -5.85
N ASP A 147 1.69 1.30 -6.06
CA ASP A 147 0.46 2.12 -6.18
C ASP A 147 -0.28 1.79 -7.48
N VAL A 148 -1.40 1.06 -7.38
CA VAL A 148 -2.28 0.74 -8.52
C VAL A 148 -3.27 1.87 -8.82
N LEU A 149 -3.45 2.81 -7.88
CA LEU A 149 -4.19 4.06 -8.05
C LEU A 149 -3.67 5.08 -7.02
N SER A 150 -3.27 6.28 -7.45
CA SER A 150 -2.77 7.33 -6.53
C SER A 150 -3.45 8.68 -6.78
N GLY A 151 -4.64 8.88 -6.20
CA GLY A 151 -5.45 10.08 -6.35
C GLY A 151 -5.27 11.06 -5.18
N GLU A 152 -4.62 12.20 -5.44
CA GLU A 152 -4.41 13.29 -4.47
C GLU A 152 -5.15 14.58 -4.86
N GLY A 153 -5.57 15.37 -3.85
CA GLY A 153 -6.27 16.63 -4.08
C GLY A 153 -7.69 16.45 -4.66
N ILE A 154 -8.23 15.24 -4.54
CA ILE A 154 -9.58 14.87 -4.96
C ILE A 154 -10.57 15.08 -3.83
N ASN A 155 -11.87 14.99 -4.12
CA ASN A 155 -12.89 14.76 -3.08
C ASN A 155 -13.38 13.32 -3.22
N TYR A 156 -13.06 12.46 -2.27
CA TYR A 156 -13.63 11.12 -2.22
C TYR A 156 -15.12 11.18 -1.87
N ILE A 157 -15.96 10.56 -2.72
CA ILE A 157 -17.43 10.69 -2.63
C ILE A 157 -18.07 9.56 -1.81
N GLY A 158 -17.47 8.37 -1.80
CA GLY A 158 -17.99 7.20 -1.07
C GLY A 158 -17.75 5.88 -1.79
N THR A 159 -17.97 4.77 -1.07
CA THR A 159 -18.02 3.40 -1.59
C THR A 159 -19.44 2.85 -1.49
N THR A 160 -19.75 1.80 -2.25
CA THR A 160 -20.96 0.99 -2.06
C THR A 160 -20.64 -0.19 -1.12
N GLY A 161 -20.46 0.11 0.16
CA GLY A 161 -20.29 -0.86 1.26
C GLY A 161 -21.54 -0.94 2.16
N LYS A 162 -21.50 -1.83 3.16
CA LYS A 162 -22.54 -1.97 4.20
C LYS A 162 -21.98 -1.58 5.56
#